data_AF-A0A382XW31-F1
#
_entry.id   AF-A0A382XW31-F1
#
_cell.length_a   1.000
_cell.length_b   1.000
_cell.length_c   1.000
_cell.angle_alpha   90.00
_cell.angle_beta   90.00
_cell.angle_gamma   90.00
#
_symmetry.space_group_name_H-M   'P 1'
#
loop_
_entity.id
_entity.type
_entity.pdbx_description
1 polymer ?
#
loop_
_entity_poly.entity_id
_entity_poly.type
_entity_poly.pdbx_seq_one_letter_code
_entity_poly.pdbx_strand_id
1 'polypeptide(L)'
;MAISILTAADREANTVILDETGVKNLRIQTEPVKKRVYETTVFAIGHLEEIPANRSVLSTRIAGRVVKLKAFVGDAVAKDQVLAV
;
A
#
# COMPACT_ATOMS: atom_id res chain seq x y z
N MET A 1 -21.51 5.82 14.78
CA MET A 1 -20.70 6.61 15.73
C MET A 1 -21.57 7.73 16.27
N ALA A 2 -21.93 7.68 17.55
CA ALA A 2 -22.69 8.74 18.19
C ALA A 2 -21.73 9.87 18.58
N ILE A 3 -21.98 11.09 18.09
CA ILE A 3 -21.28 12.29 18.55
C ILE A 3 -21.95 12.68 19.87
N SER A 4 -21.28 12.41 21.00
CA SER A 4 -21.74 12.89 22.30
C SER A 4 -21.51 14.39 22.38
N ILE A 5 -22.60 15.14 22.49
CA ILE A 5 -22.59 16.60 22.70
C ILE A 5 -22.47 16.85 24.20
N LEU A 6 -21.25 17.14 24.67
CA LEU A 6 -20.98 17.56 26.04
C LEU A 6 -21.69 18.88 26.32
N THR A 7 -22.61 18.89 27.29
CA THR A 7 -23.30 20.11 27.73
C THR A 7 -22.41 20.91 28.68
N ALA A 8 -22.72 22.18 28.92
CA ALA A 8 -21.94 23.03 29.83
C ALA A 8 -21.92 22.50 31.28
N ALA A 9 -23.02 21.85 31.71
CA ALA A 9 -23.12 21.23 33.03
C ALA A 9 -22.17 20.01 33.20
N ASP A 10 -21.95 19.24 32.13
CA ASP A 10 -21.01 18.11 32.14
C ASP A 10 -19.55 18.55 32.28
N ARG A 11 -19.22 19.79 31.88
CA ARG A 11 -17.88 20.34 32.01
C ARG A 11 -17.55 20.71 33.44
N GLU A 12 -18.49 21.28 34.19
CA GLU A 12 -18.25 21.67 35.59
C GLU A 12 -17.97 20.45 36.47
N ALA A 13 -18.70 19.35 36.28
CA ALA A 13 -18.46 18.10 37.00
C ALA A 13 -17.10 17.43 36.68
N ASN A 14 -16.52 17.72 35.51
CA ASN A 14 -15.28 17.09 35.02
C ASN A 14 -14.07 18.05 34.97
N THR A 15 -14.21 19.31 35.39
CA THR A 15 -13.13 20.30 35.37
C THR A 15 -12.53 20.43 36.76
N VAL A 16 -11.25 20.09 36.90
CA VAL A 16 -10.49 20.35 38.13
C VAL A 16 -9.83 21.72 38.01
N ILE A 17 -10.18 22.65 38.89
CA ILE A 17 -9.56 23.98 38.96
C ILE A 17 -8.24 23.84 39.71
N LEU A 18 -7.14 24.17 39.04
CA LEU A 18 -5.79 24.15 39.62
C LEU A 18 -5.29 25.58 39.81
N ASP A 19 -4.61 25.81 40.93
CA ASP A 19 -3.89 27.05 41.21
C ASP A 19 -2.48 27.01 40.62
N GLU A 20 -1.81 28.17 40.53
CA GLU A 20 -0.46 28.26 39.97
C GLU A 20 0.56 27.39 40.73
N THR A 21 0.35 27.17 42.03
CA THR A 21 1.16 26.28 42.87
C THR A 21 0.95 24.82 42.50
N GLY A 22 -0.31 24.40 42.32
CA GLY A 22 -0.68 23.06 41.87
C GLY A 22 -0.10 22.73 40.49
N VAL A 23 -0.14 23.68 39.55
CA VAL A 23 0.45 23.50 38.21
C VAL A 23 1.97 23.28 38.29
N LYS A 24 2.66 24.07 39.13
CA LYS A 24 4.12 23.94 39.32
C LYS A 24 4.51 22.63 40.02
N ASN A 25 3.78 22.22 41.04
CA ASN A 25 4.02 20.99 41.78
C ASN A 25 3.77 19.73 40.93
N LEU A 26 2.76 19.79 40.05
CA LEU A 26 2.41 18.70 39.14
C LEU A 26 3.24 18.69 37.85
N ARG A 27 4.09 19.71 37.63
CA ARG A 27 4.99 19.83 36.47
C ARG A 27 4.28 19.67 35.13
N ILE A 28 3.08 20.24 35.01
CA ILE A 28 2.26 20.11 33.81
C ILE A 28 2.95 20.81 32.64
N GLN A 29 3.13 20.09 31.53
CA GLN A 29 3.65 20.61 30.28
C GLN A 29 2.51 20.70 29.26
N THR A 30 2.38 21.85 28.61
CA THR A 30 1.36 22.08 27.58
C THR A 30 2.03 22.37 26.25
N GLU A 31 1.55 21.73 25.19
CA GLU A 31 1.94 22.04 23.82
C GLU A 31 0.67 22.42 23.02
N PRO A 32 0.69 23.51 22.23
CA PRO A 32 -0.45 23.88 21.40
C PRO A 32 -0.67 22.84 20.30
N VAL A 33 -1.91 22.34 20.21
CA VAL A 33 -2.30 21.37 19.18
C VAL A 33 -2.13 21.98 17.79
N LYS A 34 -1.34 21.33 16.93
CA LYS A 34 -1.19 21.68 15.52
C LYS A 34 -1.75 20.56 14.66
N LYS A 35 -2.61 20.89 13.69
CA LYS A 35 -3.06 19.94 12.68
C LYS A 35 -1.85 19.50 11.84
N ARG A 36 -1.57 18.21 11.81
CA ARG A 36 -0.50 17.62 11.00
C ARG A 36 -1.05 16.42 10.24
N VAL A 37 -0.47 16.15 9.07
CA VAL A 37 -0.72 14.93 8.32
C VAL A 37 0.29 13.91 8.82
N TYR A 38 -0.19 12.74 9.22
CA TYR A 38 0.67 11.63 9.60
C TYR A 38 0.87 10.75 8.38
N GLU A 39 2.12 10.49 8.03
CA GLU A 39 2.47 9.54 6.98
C GLU A 39 2.72 8.18 7.62
N THR A 40 1.97 7.17 7.19
CA THR A 40 2.19 5.78 7.58
C THR A 40 2.99 5.11 6.47
N THR A 41 4.24 4.76 6.76
CA THR A 41 5.09 4.01 5.81
C THR A 41 4.82 2.52 5.99
N VAL A 42 4.39 1.83 4.93
CA VAL A 42 4.23 0.38 4.91
C VAL A 42 5.33 -0.23 4.05
N PHE A 43 6.10 -1.15 4.62
CA PHE A 43 7.07 -1.93 3.85
C PHE A 43 6.35 -3.09 3.16
N ALA A 44 6.23 -3.02 1.83
CA ALA A 44 5.70 -4.10 1.02
C ALA A 44 6.85 -4.86 0.36
N ILE A 45 6.88 -6.19 0.54
CA ILE A 45 7.73 -7.09 -0.23
C ILE A 45 6.92 -7.57 -1.43
N GLY A 46 7.40 -7.30 -2.64
CA GLY A 46 6.78 -7.74 -3.89
C GLY A 46 7.54 -8.90 -4.53
N HIS A 47 6.90 -9.55 -5.50
CA HIS A 47 7.53 -10.54 -6.37
C HIS A 47 7.85 -9.92 -7.72
N LEU A 48 8.95 -10.34 -8.33
CA LEU A 48 9.23 -10.02 -9.73
C LEU A 48 8.47 -11.02 -10.61
N GLU A 49 7.45 -10.55 -11.30
CA GLU A 49 6.67 -11.35 -12.25
C GLU A 49 6.81 -10.78 -13.67
N GLU A 50 6.59 -11.64 -14.66
CA GLU A 50 6.49 -11.19 -16.05
C GLU A 50 5.27 -10.28 -16.23
N ILE A 51 5.40 -9.21 -17.01
CA ILE A 51 4.28 -8.33 -17.33
C ILE A 51 3.24 -9.14 -18.12
N PRO A 52 2.01 -9.35 -17.60
CA PRO A 52 1.04 -10.25 -18.23
C PRO A 52 0.69 -9.89 -19.69
N ALA A 53 0.80 -8.60 -20.05
CA ALA A 53 0.56 -8.11 -21.41
C ALA A 53 1.61 -8.54 -22.44
N ASN A 54 2.82 -8.96 -22.01
CA ASN A 54 3.92 -9.33 -22.91
C ASN A 54 3.96 -10.83 -23.21
N ARG A 55 2.95 -11.59 -22.78
CA ARG A 55 2.85 -13.03 -23.05
C ARG A 55 2.04 -13.29 -24.32
N SER A 56 2.56 -14.13 -25.21
CA SER A 56 1.81 -14.64 -26.36
C SER A 56 1.85 -16.16 -26.43
N VAL A 57 0.78 -16.76 -26.97
CA VAL A 57 0.71 -18.20 -27.23
C VAL A 57 0.57 -18.38 -28.74
N LEU A 58 1.58 -18.99 -29.35
CA LEU A 58 1.56 -19.32 -30.77
C LEU A 58 0.96 -20.72 -30.96
N SER A 59 -0.04 -20.83 -31.83
CA SER A 59 -0.61 -22.11 -32.25
C SER A 59 -0.78 -22.13 -33.77
N THR A 60 -0.57 -23.28 -34.39
CA THR A 60 -0.81 -23.45 -35.83
C THR A 60 -2.30 -23.47 -36.11
N ARG A 61 -2.72 -22.76 -37.17
CA ARG A 61 -4.10 -22.81 -37.67
C ARG A 61 -4.32 -23.94 -38.69
N ILE A 62 -3.27 -24.63 -39.10
CA ILE A 62 -3.30 -25.68 -40.13
C ILE A 62 -2.70 -26.96 -39.52
N ALA A 63 -3.40 -28.08 -39.71
CA ALA A 63 -2.90 -29.39 -39.32
C ALA A 63 -1.69 -29.77 -40.19
N GLY A 64 -0.62 -30.22 -39.54
CA GLY A 64 0.63 -30.59 -40.18
C GLY A 64 1.58 -31.26 -39.20
N ARG A 65 2.73 -31.72 -39.71
CA ARG A 65 3.78 -32.33 -38.90
C ARG A 65 4.96 -31.36 -38.79
N VAL A 66 5.42 -31.11 -37.56
CA VAL A 66 6.62 -30.29 -37.32
C VAL A 66 7.84 -31.02 -37.86
N VAL A 67 8.59 -30.34 -38.73
CA VAL A 67 9.83 -30.85 -39.34
C VAL A 67 11.04 -30.40 -38.52
N LYS A 68 11.00 -29.18 -37.95
CA LYS A 68 12.10 -28.64 -37.14
C LYS A 68 11.64 -27.64 -36.08
N LEU A 69 12.19 -27.79 -34.87
CA LEU A 69 12.08 -26.80 -33.78
C LEU A 69 13.35 -25.94 -33.72
N LYS A 70 13.17 -24.63 -33.54
CA LYS A 70 14.26 -23.63 -33.54
C LYS A 70 14.40 -22.85 -32.23
N ALA A 71 13.53 -23.07 -31.26
CA ALA A 71 13.57 -22.44 -29.93
C ALA A 71 13.18 -23.45 -28.86
N PHE A 72 13.80 -23.35 -27.69
CA PHE A 72 13.55 -24.19 -26.52
C PHE A 72 13.13 -23.35 -25.31
N VAL A 73 12.65 -24.04 -24.27
CA VAL A 73 12.23 -23.39 -23.02
C VAL A 73 13.44 -22.72 -22.37
N GLY A 74 13.33 -21.42 -22.12
CA GLY A 74 14.40 -20.59 -21.54
C GLY A 74 15.16 -19.75 -22.57
N ASP A 75 14.96 -19.97 -23.86
CA ASP A 75 15.59 -19.15 -24.90
C ASP A 75 14.92 -17.78 -25.00
N ALA A 76 15.73 -16.73 -25.17
CA ALA A 76 15.23 -15.41 -25.54
C ALA A 76 14.87 -15.40 -27.04
N VAL A 77 13.65 -14.98 -27.37
CA VAL A 77 13.15 -14.91 -28.74
C VAL A 77 12.80 -13.48 -29.13
N ALA A 78 13.03 -13.12 -30.39
CA ALA A 78 12.69 -11.82 -30.93
C ALA A 78 11.34 -11.83 -31.67
N LYS A 79 10.75 -10.65 -31.86
CA LYS A 79 9.60 -10.48 -32.74
C LYS A 79 9.94 -11.01 -34.14
N ASP A 80 8.98 -11.70 -34.76
CA ASP A 80 9.09 -12.28 -36.10
C ASP A 80 10.11 -13.44 -36.25
N GLN A 81 10.67 -13.95 -35.15
CA GLN A 81 11.52 -15.14 -35.16
C GLN A 81 10.71 -16.40 -35.47
N VAL A 82 11.21 -17.22 -36.41
CA VAL A 82 10.61 -18.51 -36.75
C VAL A 82 10.92 -19.54 -35.67
N LEU A 83 9.90 -19.99 -34.94
CA LEU A 83 10.03 -20.93 -33.82
C LEU A 83 9.96 -22.40 -34.25
N ALA A 84 9.14 -22.71 -35.25
CA ALA A 84 8.94 -24.06 -35.77
C ALA A 84 8.63 -24.01 -37.28
N VAL A 85 9.05 -25.06 -37.99
CA VAL A 85 8.74 -25.32 -39.41
C VAL A 85 8.22 -26.74 -39.55
#